data_AF-A0A7R9PFP2-F1
#
_entry.id   AF-A0A7R9PFP2-F1
#
_cell.length_a   1.000
_cell.length_b   1.000
_cell.length_c   1.000
_cell.angle_alpha   90.00
_cell.angle_beta   90.00
_cell.angle_gamma   90.00
#
_symmetry.space_group_name_H-M   'P 1'
#
loop_
_entity.id
_entity.type
_entity.pdbx_description
1 polymer ?
#
loop_
_entity_poly.entity_id
_entity_poly.type
_entity_poly.pdbx_seq_one_letter_code
_entity_poly.pdbx_strand_id
1 'polypeptide(L)'
;HVCHRFLLQSLEDLDHSLRKLNSRLFVIRGQPADALPKLFKEWGTTNLTFEEDPEPFGRVRDKNIMSMCGAMSISVISHVSHTLYELERWVHCSTGDILPR
;
A
#
# COMPACT_ATOMS: atom_id res chain seq x y z
N HIS A 1 -23.10 -9.47 -1.30
CA HIS A 1 -22.98 -10.17 -2.60
C HIS A 1 -22.51 -9.27 -3.76
N VAL A 2 -22.81 -7.96 -3.80
CA VAL A 2 -22.42 -7.08 -4.93
C VAL A 2 -20.93 -6.66 -4.90
N CYS A 3 -20.35 -6.37 -3.73
CA CYS A 3 -18.97 -5.87 -3.61
C CYS A 3 -17.89 -6.88 -4.02
N HIS A 4 -18.09 -8.18 -3.77
CA HIS A 4 -17.12 -9.22 -4.11
C HIS A 4 -16.95 -9.36 -5.63
N ARG A 5 -18.05 -9.21 -6.39
CA ARG A 5 -17.98 -9.27 -7.85
C ARG A 5 -17.26 -8.05 -8.42
N PHE A 6 -17.49 -6.87 -7.85
CA PHE A 6 -16.77 -5.65 -8.26
C PHE A 6 -15.26 -5.78 -8.03
N LEU A 7 -14.82 -6.22 -6.85
CA LEU A 7 -13.40 -6.40 -6.56
C LEU A 7 -12.73 -7.40 -7.52
N LEU A 8 -13.37 -8.54 -7.78
CA LEU A 8 -12.83 -9.53 -8.71
C LEU A 8 -12.72 -8.97 -10.13
N GLN A 9 -13.74 -8.24 -10.60
CA GLN A 9 -13.70 -7.59 -11.91
C GLN A 9 -12.58 -6.54 -11.99
N SER A 10 -12.37 -5.76 -10.92
CA SER A 10 -11.25 -4.81 -10.85
C SER A 10 -9.89 -5.51 -10.88
N LEU A 11 -9.73 -6.65 -10.20
CA LEU A 11 -8.49 -7.43 -10.24
C LEU A 11 -8.24 -8.05 -11.62
N GLU A 12 -9.29 -8.57 -12.27
CA GLU A 12 -9.20 -9.11 -13.63
C GLU A 12 -8.79 -8.02 -14.63
N ASP A 13 -9.39 -6.82 -14.54
CA ASP A 13 -9.05 -5.70 -15.42
C ASP A 13 -7.61 -5.20 -15.20
N LEU A 14 -7.16 -5.18 -13.94
CA LEU A 14 -5.77 -4.87 -13.60
C LEU A 14 -4.79 -5.91 -14.17
N ASP A 15 -5.10 -7.21 -14.06
CA ASP A 15 -4.28 -8.28 -14.66
C ASP A 15 -4.21 -8.14 -16.19
N HIS A 16 -5.34 -7.86 -16.85
CA HIS A 16 -5.36 -7.62 -18.30
C HIS A 16 -4.51 -6.42 -18.69
N SER A 17 -4.55 -5.34 -17.91
CA SER A 17 -3.75 -4.14 -18.14
C SER A 17 -2.26 -4.40 -17.95
N LEU A 18 -1.88 -5.18 -16.94
CA LEU A 18 -0.49 -5.59 -16.73
C LEU A 18 0.02 -6.53 -17.83
N ARG A 19 -0.80 -7.45 -18.31
CA ARG A 19 -0.44 -8.36 -19.42
C ARG A 19 -0.13 -7.63 -20.71
N LYS A 20 -0.80 -6.52 -20.99
CA LYS A 20 -0.48 -5.66 -22.15
C LYS A 20 0.93 -5.07 -22.06
N LEU A 21 1.48 -4.94 -20.85
CA LEU A 21 2.84 -4.47 -20.57
C LEU A 21 3.84 -5.62 -20.38
N ASN A 22 3.48 -6.86 -20.76
CA ASN A 22 4.27 -8.07 -20.49
C ASN A 22 4.51 -8.36 -18.99
N SER A 23 3.63 -7.86 -18.12
CA SER A 23 3.60 -8.16 -16.69
C SER A 23 2.36 -9.00 -16.34
N ARG A 24 2.14 -9.28 -15.04
CA ARG A 24 0.95 -10.00 -14.55
C ARG A 24 0.66 -9.65 -13.09
N LEU A 25 -0.60 -9.79 -12.70
CA LEU A 25 -1.02 -9.67 -11.31
C LEU A 25 -0.80 -10.99 -10.57
N PHE A 26 -0.18 -10.93 -9.39
CA PHE A 26 -0.06 -12.06 -8.48
C PHE A 26 -1.03 -11.90 -7.32
N VAL A 27 -2.08 -12.72 -7.29
CA VAL A 27 -3.06 -12.74 -6.21
C VAL A 27 -2.69 -13.83 -5.21
N ILE A 28 -2.18 -13.42 -4.06
CA ILE A 28 -1.74 -14.31 -2.98
C ILE A 28 -2.86 -14.42 -1.95
N ARG A 29 -3.23 -15.66 -1.58
CA ARG A 29 -4.27 -15.92 -0.57
C ARG A 29 -3.61 -16.26 0.76
N GLY A 30 -4.02 -15.57 1.82
CA GLY A 30 -3.55 -15.82 3.18
C GLY A 30 -3.31 -14.54 3.96
N GLN A 31 -2.73 -14.68 5.15
CA GLN A 31 -2.30 -13.54 5.94
C GLN A 31 -0.99 -12.97 5.36
N PRO A 32 -0.87 -11.64 5.18
CA PRO A 32 0.33 -11.03 4.61
C PRO A 32 1.58 -11.32 5.43
N ALA A 33 1.45 -11.43 6.76
CA ALA A 33 2.55 -11.74 7.66
C ALA A 33 3.19 -13.12 7.42
N ASP A 34 2.42 -14.10 6.91
CA ASP A 34 2.92 -15.46 6.64
C ASP A 34 3.34 -15.64 5.18
N ALA A 35 2.62 -14.98 4.26
CA ALA A 35 2.81 -15.17 2.84
C ALA A 35 3.99 -14.35 2.29
N LEU A 36 4.12 -13.08 2.72
CA LEU A 36 5.15 -12.18 2.22
C LEU A 36 6.59 -12.66 2.50
N PRO A 37 6.95 -13.14 3.71
CA PRO A 37 8.30 -13.65 3.97
C PRO A 37 8.72 -14.80 3.04
N LYS A 38 7.78 -15.70 2.75
CA LYS A 38 8.04 -16.85 1.87
C LYS A 38 8.29 -16.38 0.44
N LEU A 39 7.46 -15.45 -0.04
CA LEU A 39 7.59 -14.88 -1.38
C LEU A 39 8.88 -14.10 -1.55
N PHE A 40 9.24 -13.25 -0.58
CA PHE A 40 10.49 -12.49 -0.66
C PHE A 40 11.71 -13.40 -0.74
N LYS A 41 11.68 -14.52 -0.01
CA LYS A 41 12.75 -15.53 -0.05
C LYS A 41 12.79 -16.29 -1.39
N GLU A 42 11.64 -16.67 -1.92
CA GLU A 42 11.53 -17.40 -3.19
C GLU A 42 11.89 -16.52 -4.41
N TRP A 43 11.52 -15.24 -4.38
CA TRP A 43 11.72 -14.31 -5.50
C TRP A 43 13.01 -13.48 -5.38
N GLY A 44 13.71 -13.54 -4.25
CA GLY A 44 14.91 -12.72 -4.02
C GLY A 44 14.61 -11.22 -4.01
N THR A 45 13.43 -10.83 -3.51
CA THR A 45 12.95 -9.45 -3.56
C THR A 45 13.77 -8.54 -2.64
N THR A 46 14.27 -7.42 -3.18
CA THR A 46 15.03 -6.40 -2.43
C THR A 46 14.20 -5.17 -2.09
N ASN A 47 13.08 -4.96 -2.79
CA ASN A 47 12.25 -3.77 -2.69
C ASN A 47 10.78 -4.15 -2.66
N LEU A 48 10.06 -3.65 -1.66
CA LEU A 48 8.60 -3.73 -1.57
C LEU A 48 8.03 -2.32 -1.70
N THR A 49 7.03 -2.14 -2.54
CA THR A 49 6.31 -0.87 -2.66
C THR A 49 4.82 -1.07 -2.38
N PHE A 50 4.21 -0.15 -1.62
CA PHE A 50 2.78 -0.14 -1.37
C PHE A 50 2.25 1.29 -1.15
N GLU A 51 0.93 1.46 -1.31
CA GLU A 51 0.26 2.73 -1.02
C GLU A 51 -0.08 2.82 0.47
N GLU A 52 0.18 3.97 1.09
CA GLU A 52 -0.09 4.17 2.52
C GLU A 52 -1.59 4.23 2.79
N ASP A 53 -2.05 3.38 3.69
CA ASP A 53 -3.44 3.31 4.12
C ASP A 53 -3.63 4.14 5.41
N PRO A 54 -4.33 5.30 5.36
CA PRO A 54 -4.46 6.18 6.52
C PRO A 54 -5.35 5.60 7.62
N GLU A 55 -6.10 4.52 7.34
CA GLU A 55 -7.02 3.90 8.30
C GLU A 55 -6.27 3.24 9.47
N PRO A 56 -6.87 3.21 10.68
CA PRO A 56 -6.21 2.68 11.88
C PRO A 56 -5.72 1.23 11.73
N PHE A 57 -6.48 0.40 11.03
CA PHE A 57 -6.11 -0.99 10.75
C PHE A 57 -4.98 -1.10 9.73
N GLY A 58 -5.04 -0.27 8.66
CA GLY A 58 -4.00 -0.16 7.65
C GLY A 58 -2.64 0.21 8.26
N ARG A 59 -2.59 1.21 9.13
CA ARG A 59 -1.34 1.62 9.81
C ARG A 59 -0.68 0.52 10.63
N VAL A 60 -1.47 -0.28 11.36
CA VAL A 60 -0.93 -1.38 12.17
C VAL A 60 -0.36 -2.48 11.27
N ARG A 61 -1.08 -2.82 10.19
CA ARG A 61 -0.62 -3.77 9.18
C ARG A 61 0.69 -3.30 8.55
N ASP A 62 0.74 -2.05 8.10
CA ASP A 62 1.88 -1.51 7.36
C ASP A 62 3.13 -1.43 8.26
N LYS A 63 2.97 -1.05 9.54
CA LYS A 63 4.06 -1.11 10.52
C LYS A 63 4.63 -2.52 10.70
N ASN A 64 3.77 -3.53 10.78
CA ASN A 64 4.20 -4.93 10.93
C ASN A 64 4.98 -5.39 9.68
N ILE A 65 4.50 -5.01 8.49
CA ILE A 65 5.18 -5.32 7.22
C ILE A 65 6.53 -4.62 7.15
N MET A 66 6.62 -3.33 7.51
CA MET A 66 7.88 -2.59 7.53
C MET A 66 8.92 -3.20 8.48
N SER A 67 8.49 -3.60 9.69
CA SER A 67 9.38 -4.25 10.65
C SER A 67 9.92 -5.59 10.12
N MET A 68 9.04 -6.39 9.51
CA MET A 68 9.39 -7.67 8.88
C MET A 68 10.36 -7.49 7.70
N CYS A 69 10.11 -6.51 6.83
CA CYS A 69 11.02 -6.18 5.72
C CYS A 69 12.38 -5.69 6.22
N GLY A 70 12.41 -4.88 7.28
CA GLY A 70 13.65 -4.42 7.92
C GLY A 70 14.52 -5.59 8.41
N ALA A 71 13.91 -6.61 9.00
CA ALA A 71 14.62 -7.83 9.43
C ALA A 71 15.18 -8.66 8.27
N MET A 72 14.61 -8.53 7.07
CA MET A 72 15.04 -9.24 5.86
C MET A 72 15.91 -8.38 4.92
N SER A 73 16.32 -7.18 5.35
CA SER A 73 17.06 -6.19 4.54
C SER A 73 16.35 -5.80 3.24
N ILE A 74 15.02 -5.75 3.26
CA ILE A 74 14.18 -5.33 2.15
C ILE A 74 13.81 -3.86 2.34
N SER A 75 14.05 -3.05 1.32
CA SER A 75 13.67 -1.64 1.33
C SER A 75 12.17 -1.50 1.07
N VAL A 76 11.48 -0.75 1.94
CA VAL A 76 10.06 -0.47 1.80
C VAL A 76 9.88 0.96 1.33
N ILE A 77 9.17 1.14 0.21
CA ILE A 77 8.82 2.46 -0.33
C ILE A 77 7.30 2.60 -0.24
N SER A 78 6.82 3.44 0.66
CA SER A 78 5.41 3.82 0.74
C SER A 78 5.18 5.15 0.04
N HIS A 79 4.08 5.25 -0.71
CA HIS A 79 3.63 6.50 -1.31
C HIS A 79 2.21 6.82 -0.86
N VAL A 80 1.96 8.09 -0.53
CA VAL A 80 0.62 8.61 -0.25
C VAL A 80 0.00 9.03 -1.58
N SER A 81 -0.98 8.29 -2.10
CA SER A 81 -1.65 8.62 -3.38
C SER A 81 -3.17 8.83 -3.24
N HIS A 82 -3.71 8.72 -2.02
CA HIS A 82 -5.15 8.79 -1.77
C HIS A 82 -5.76 10.21 -1.72
N THR A 83 -4.99 11.28 -1.81
CA THR A 83 -5.50 12.65 -1.81
C THR A 83 -4.78 13.54 -2.82
N LEU A 84 -5.53 14.25 -3.68
CA LEU A 84 -5.02 15.30 -4.59
C LEU A 84 -4.18 16.37 -3.86
N TYR A 85 -4.39 16.52 -2.55
CA TYR A 85 -3.62 17.37 -1.66
C TYR A 85 -3.25 16.59 -0.40
N GLU A 86 -1.98 16.61 -0.06
CA GLU A 86 -1.43 16.16 1.22
C GLU A 86 -2.22 16.83 2.38
N LEU A 87 -3.06 16.08 3.09
CA LEU A 87 -3.96 16.64 4.11
C LEU A 87 -3.20 17.30 5.27
N GLU A 88 -1.93 16.95 5.47
CA GLU A 88 -1.04 17.60 6.44
C GLU A 88 -0.78 19.08 6.13
N ARG A 89 -0.97 19.54 4.88
CA ARG A 89 -0.83 20.97 4.56
C ARG A 89 -2.02 21.84 4.96
N TRP A 90 -3.18 21.27 5.26
CA TRP A 90 -4.41 22.04 5.54
C TRP A 90 -4.74 22.23 7.03
N VAL A 91 -4.16 21.43 7.92
CA VAL A 91 -4.38 21.59 9.37
C VAL A 91 -3.65 22.84 9.90
N HIS A 92 -2.64 23.36 9.20
CA HIS A 92 -1.97 24.60 9.61
C HIS A 92 -2.74 25.88 9.23
N CYS A 93 -3.66 25.84 8.27
CA CYS A 93 -4.45 27.03 7.89
C CYS A 93 -5.80 27.15 8.62
N SER A 94 -6.27 26.08 9.28
CA SER A 94 -7.65 26.02 9.79
C SER A 94 -7.75 26.22 11.30
N THR A 95 -6.63 26.16 12.03
CA THR A 95 -6.58 26.50 13.46
C THR A 95 -5.99 27.90 13.56
N GLY A 96 -6.89 28.88 13.60
CA GLY A 96 -6.56 30.28 13.52
C GLY A 96 -5.59 30.71 14.61
N ASP A 97 -4.49 31.32 14.17
CA ASP A 97 -3.83 32.35 14.96
C ASP A 97 -3.83 33.65 14.17
N ILE A 98 -4.32 34.65 14.88
CA ILE A 98 -4.61 36.01 14.46
C ILE A 98 -3.28 36.71 14.19
N LEU A 99 -3.26 37.58 13.18
CA LEU A 99 -2.19 38.55 12.89
C LEU A 99 -1.53 39.13 14.15
N PRO A 100 -0.24 39.52 14.04
CA PRO A 100 0.05 40.91 14.32
C PRO A 100 0.72 41.61 13.13
N ARG A 101 0.54 42.93 13.12
CA ARG A 101 1.00 43.91 12.13
C ARG A 101 2.48 43.79 11.76
#